data_AF-A0A0J9TCR6-F1
#
_entry.id   AF-A0A0J9TCR6-F1
#
_cell.length_a   1.000
_cell.length_b   1.000
_cell.length_c   1.000
_cell.angle_alpha   90.00
_cell.angle_beta   90.00
_cell.angle_gamma   90.00
#
_symmetry.space_group_name_H-M   'P 1'
#
loop_
_entity.id
_entity.type
_entity.pdbx_description
1 polymer ?
#
loop_
_entity_poly.entity_id
_entity_poly.type
_entity_poly.pdbx_seq_one_letter_code
_entity_poly.pdbx_strand_id
1 'polypeptide(L)'
;MFDIDSGGNQAEADDETISESTIQGDRIIFHHLPAYKFEQELKEEANDNIYNTYFDALSNAMTHYPWRQGLFNKLSRNIKLVHDRYVEGDEFNKKRCYDLNFWLYDQVFNNLKSTSEYDTKFFKDISTRLQEVWKKIVDAKFKGQPFQCYPDKDLLLNMGYLQEVKDLFDFFQDYNEMKKEIIADTYKSCRRYLDYLKQRIPVYYTWRDSCKVDEFACKRYIDDYMKYRPASIVPDLNPLIVLWYPYTPCYQSVYDLFVKAKEQPKRNDGIYKKKMEKLERLNPGGNLLLTDMGDGLRGSEFFIPGDHDDYWLRLKWDILLYITDDITPPLLGIVGVLLILWALYKFTPIGKTVRRTRAKVRKRIRPNINYDDIKLLYGSEESLNSSTDSYDYNNDYDYDDSNSNSSYNFSYSSSLDY
;
A
#
# COMPACT_ATOMS: atom_id res chain seq x y z
N MET A 1 1.82 34.09 -40.01
CA MET A 1 2.65 34.80 -39.01
C MET A 1 2.34 34.14 -37.68
N PHE A 2 3.25 33.23 -37.24
CA PHE A 2 3.39 32.55 -35.93
C PHE A 2 2.12 31.87 -35.33
N ASP A 3 1.90 30.56 -35.22
CA ASP A 3 2.69 29.37 -34.79
C ASP A 3 2.71 29.14 -33.25
N ILE A 4 2.48 27.86 -32.83
CA ILE A 4 2.77 27.20 -31.51
C ILE A 4 1.74 27.46 -30.35
N ASP A 5 1.24 26.54 -29.51
CA ASP A 5 1.40 25.11 -29.14
C ASP A 5 0.09 24.61 -28.47
N SER A 6 -0.39 23.37 -28.66
CA SER A 6 -0.17 22.19 -27.80
C SER A 6 -0.36 22.41 -26.28
N GLY A 7 -1.52 22.00 -25.77
CA GLY A 7 -1.82 21.89 -24.34
C GLY A 7 -2.76 20.71 -24.10
N GLY A 8 -2.20 19.53 -23.79
CA GLY A 8 -2.97 18.41 -23.25
C GLY A 8 -3.39 18.76 -21.82
N ASN A 9 -4.70 18.88 -21.60
CA ASN A 9 -5.25 19.15 -20.27
C ASN A 9 -5.01 17.94 -19.37
N GLN A 10 -4.17 18.12 -18.35
CA GLN A 10 -4.20 17.31 -17.14
C GLN A 10 -5.46 17.71 -16.36
N ALA A 11 -6.37 16.77 -16.14
CA ALA A 11 -7.52 16.98 -15.28
C ALA A 11 -7.17 16.60 -13.84
N GLU A 12 -7.36 17.57 -12.94
CA GLU A 12 -7.43 17.39 -11.50
C GLU A 12 -8.73 16.66 -11.15
N ALA A 13 -8.70 15.75 -10.17
CA ALA A 13 -9.77 14.81 -9.91
C ALA A 13 -10.97 15.48 -9.19
N ASP A 14 -12.08 15.62 -9.92
CA ASP A 14 -13.40 15.90 -9.36
C ASP A 14 -14.26 14.62 -9.35
N ASP A 15 -15.09 14.53 -8.31
CA ASP A 15 -15.85 13.37 -7.85
C ASP A 15 -16.97 12.93 -8.81
N GLU A 16 -17.39 11.67 -8.66
CA GLU A 16 -18.52 11.00 -9.34
C GLU A 16 -18.31 10.50 -10.78
N THR A 17 -17.79 9.27 -10.92
CA THR A 17 -18.47 8.13 -11.58
C THR A 17 -17.53 6.93 -11.64
N ILE A 18 -17.76 5.91 -10.81
CA ILE A 18 -17.11 4.60 -10.95
C ILE A 18 -17.81 3.88 -12.11
N SER A 19 -17.33 4.13 -13.32
CA SER A 19 -17.72 3.42 -14.53
C SER A 19 -16.87 2.17 -14.69
N GLU A 20 -17.54 1.04 -14.90
CA GLU A 20 -16.97 -0.20 -15.45
C GLU A 20 -16.28 0.11 -16.78
N SER A 21 -14.94 0.20 -16.77
CA SER A 21 -14.09 -0.08 -17.93
C SER A 21 -12.63 -0.10 -17.48
N THR A 22 -12.04 -1.28 -17.32
CA THR A 22 -10.61 -1.40 -16.94
C THR A 22 -9.65 -1.04 -18.08
N ILE A 23 -10.15 -0.53 -19.23
CA ILE A 23 -9.36 -0.20 -20.41
C ILE A 23 -9.54 1.26 -20.87
N GLN A 24 -10.49 2.04 -20.31
CA GLN A 24 -10.89 3.33 -20.90
C GLN A 24 -10.62 4.59 -20.06
N GLY A 25 -10.07 4.46 -18.85
CA GLY A 25 -9.60 5.59 -18.04
C GLY A 25 -8.10 5.87 -18.22
N ASP A 26 -7.67 7.10 -17.97
CA ASP A 26 -6.25 7.45 -17.91
C ASP A 26 -5.54 6.59 -16.84
N ARG A 27 -4.45 5.93 -17.24
CA ARG A 27 -3.66 5.12 -16.32
C ARG A 27 -2.94 6.01 -15.32
N ILE A 28 -3.04 5.63 -14.05
CA ILE A 28 -2.31 6.34 -13.00
C ILE A 28 -0.88 5.84 -12.97
N ILE A 29 0.05 6.78 -13.11
CA ILE A 29 1.48 6.52 -13.22
C ILE A 29 2.19 7.37 -12.17
N PHE A 30 3.14 6.76 -11.47
CA PHE A 30 4.00 7.49 -10.53
C PHE A 30 5.44 7.52 -11.04
N HIS A 31 5.94 8.73 -11.26
CA HIS A 31 7.26 8.93 -11.88
C HIS A 31 8.43 8.43 -11.02
N HIS A 32 8.25 8.33 -9.70
CA HIS A 32 9.29 7.87 -8.80
C HIS A 32 9.41 6.34 -8.73
N LEU A 33 8.39 5.60 -9.22
CA LEU A 33 8.35 4.15 -9.12
C LEU A 33 9.24 3.45 -10.18
N PRO A 34 9.77 2.25 -9.87
CA PRO A 34 10.70 1.53 -10.74
C PRO A 34 10.16 1.20 -12.14
N ALA A 35 8.90 0.77 -12.26
CA ALA A 35 8.32 0.38 -13.55
C ALA A 35 8.29 1.56 -14.53
N TYR A 36 7.87 2.74 -14.06
CA TYR A 36 7.87 3.95 -14.86
C TYR A 36 9.27 4.35 -15.32
N LYS A 37 10.25 4.33 -14.41
CA LYS A 37 11.64 4.69 -14.72
C LYS A 37 12.20 3.83 -15.85
N PHE A 38 11.99 2.51 -15.77
CA PHE A 38 12.45 1.60 -16.80
C PHE A 38 11.73 1.80 -18.14
N GLU A 39 10.43 2.09 -18.12
CA GLU A 39 9.67 2.41 -19.32
C GLU A 39 10.17 3.70 -20.01
N GLN A 40 10.59 4.70 -19.24
CA GLN A 40 11.19 5.90 -19.81
C GLN A 40 12.52 5.59 -20.51
N GLU A 41 13.38 4.74 -19.91
CA GLU A 41 14.61 4.30 -20.57
C GLU A 41 14.31 3.66 -21.94
N LEU A 42 13.27 2.83 -22.05
CA LEU A 42 12.86 2.25 -23.35
C LEU A 42 12.40 3.28 -24.37
N LYS A 43 11.89 4.43 -23.93
CA LYS A 43 11.33 5.50 -24.78
C LYS A 43 12.35 6.55 -25.20
N GLU A 44 13.51 6.63 -24.54
CA GLU A 44 14.58 7.56 -24.88
C GLU A 44 14.92 7.54 -26.38
N GLU A 45 15.31 8.71 -26.90
CA GLU A 45 15.71 8.84 -28.29
C GLU A 45 16.99 8.08 -28.60
N ALA A 46 17.04 7.48 -29.78
CA ALA A 46 18.18 6.73 -30.27
C ALA A 46 18.52 7.16 -31.69
N ASN A 47 19.72 7.71 -31.86
CA ASN A 47 20.19 8.24 -33.15
C ASN A 47 20.88 7.18 -34.01
N ASP A 48 21.39 6.11 -33.38
CA ASP A 48 22.19 5.09 -34.05
C ASP A 48 21.58 3.70 -33.90
N ASN A 49 21.67 2.91 -34.98
CA ASN A 49 21.39 1.48 -34.96
C ASN A 49 22.68 0.68 -34.87
N ILE A 50 23.05 0.27 -33.66
CA ILE A 50 24.25 -0.53 -33.37
C ILE A 50 24.25 -1.95 -33.97
N TYR A 51 23.10 -2.38 -34.51
CA TYR A 51 22.86 -3.67 -35.15
C TYR A 51 22.31 -3.50 -36.57
N ASN A 52 22.63 -2.40 -37.25
CA ASN A 52 22.08 -2.03 -38.56
C ASN A 52 22.08 -3.17 -39.60
N THR A 53 23.14 -3.95 -39.69
CA THR A 53 23.28 -5.07 -40.65
C THR A 53 22.19 -6.14 -40.50
N TYR A 54 21.59 -6.28 -39.31
CA TYR A 54 20.51 -7.24 -39.09
C TYR A 54 19.16 -6.75 -39.65
N PHE A 55 19.03 -5.45 -39.90
CA PHE A 55 17.81 -4.81 -40.38
C PHE A 55 17.77 -4.64 -41.90
N ASP A 56 18.85 -4.91 -42.65
CA ASP A 56 18.94 -4.61 -44.09
C ASP A 56 17.77 -5.18 -44.91
N ALA A 57 17.42 -6.45 -44.69
CA ALA A 57 16.30 -7.10 -45.37
C ALA A 57 14.95 -6.46 -45.02
N LEU A 58 14.77 -6.04 -43.77
CA LEU A 58 13.56 -5.40 -43.28
C LEU A 58 13.45 -3.93 -43.74
N SER A 59 14.60 -3.26 -43.85
CA SER A 59 14.70 -1.88 -44.30
C SER A 59 14.06 -1.69 -45.66
N ASN A 60 14.32 -2.63 -46.59
CA ASN A 60 13.71 -2.65 -47.92
C ASN A 60 12.18 -2.80 -47.86
N ALA A 61 11.70 -3.74 -47.06
CA ALA A 61 10.26 -4.03 -46.91
C ALA A 61 9.48 -2.89 -46.23
N MET A 62 10.15 -2.11 -45.39
CA MET A 62 9.53 -1.01 -44.64
C MET A 62 9.81 0.37 -45.26
N THR A 63 10.36 0.46 -46.47
CA THR A 63 10.83 1.72 -47.09
C THR A 63 9.78 2.84 -47.18
N HIS A 64 8.49 2.51 -47.17
CA HIS A 64 7.41 3.49 -47.21
C HIS A 64 7.04 4.08 -45.84
N TYR A 65 7.51 3.49 -44.73
CA TYR A 65 7.24 3.99 -43.38
C TYR A 65 8.32 5.00 -42.95
N PRO A 66 7.97 6.28 -42.71
CA PRO A 66 8.93 7.30 -42.28
C PRO A 66 9.53 7.00 -40.88
N TRP A 67 8.73 6.39 -40.01
CA TRP A 67 9.11 6.06 -38.63
C TRP A 67 10.06 4.85 -38.51
N ARG A 68 10.34 4.13 -39.61
CA ARG A 68 11.11 2.86 -39.56
C ARG A 68 12.49 3.02 -38.93
N GLN A 69 13.22 4.08 -39.27
CA GLN A 69 14.61 4.23 -38.83
C GLN A 69 14.65 4.54 -37.33
N GLY A 70 13.75 5.41 -36.86
CA GLY A 70 13.59 5.67 -35.43
C GLY A 70 13.26 4.38 -34.66
N LEU A 71 12.35 3.55 -35.19
CA LEU A 71 12.04 2.26 -34.57
C LEU A 71 13.25 1.32 -34.53
N PHE A 72 14.00 1.19 -35.64
CA PHE A 72 15.17 0.31 -35.70
C PHE A 72 16.27 0.76 -34.73
N ASN A 73 16.56 2.06 -34.67
CA ASN A 73 17.52 2.63 -33.72
C ASN A 73 17.10 2.31 -32.29
N LYS A 74 15.84 2.61 -31.93
CA LYS A 74 15.32 2.39 -30.57
C LYS A 74 15.30 0.91 -30.20
N LEU A 75 14.87 0.01 -31.09
CA LEU A 75 14.82 -1.43 -30.85
C LEU A 75 16.23 -1.99 -30.65
N SER A 76 17.17 -1.62 -31.51
CA SER A 76 18.58 -2.03 -31.43
C SER A 76 19.20 -1.66 -30.08
N ARG A 77 19.02 -0.41 -29.66
CA ARG A 77 19.44 0.08 -28.34
C ARG A 77 18.71 -0.60 -27.19
N ASN A 78 17.40 -0.84 -27.30
CA ASN A 78 16.61 -1.50 -26.24
C ASN A 78 16.99 -2.98 -26.06
N ILE A 79 17.29 -3.70 -27.13
CA ILE A 79 17.81 -5.07 -27.05
C ILE A 79 19.11 -5.08 -26.25
N LYS A 80 20.02 -4.13 -26.51
CA LYS A 80 21.24 -4.00 -25.70
C LYS A 80 20.93 -3.64 -24.25
N LEU A 81 20.05 -2.67 -24.02
CA LEU A 81 19.67 -2.20 -22.69
C LEU A 81 19.18 -3.32 -21.77
N VAL A 82 18.25 -4.17 -22.23
CA VAL A 82 17.69 -5.24 -21.37
C VAL A 82 18.74 -6.29 -20.97
N HIS A 83 19.76 -6.52 -21.80
CA HIS A 83 20.85 -7.44 -21.48
C HIS A 83 21.91 -6.77 -20.61
N ASP A 84 22.26 -5.50 -20.87
CA ASP A 84 23.21 -4.74 -20.06
C ASP A 84 22.67 -4.48 -18.63
N ARG A 85 21.34 -4.41 -18.47
CA ARG A 85 20.64 -4.26 -17.17
C ARG A 85 20.41 -5.58 -16.43
N TYR A 86 21.00 -6.68 -16.90
CA TYR A 86 20.90 -7.95 -16.21
C TYR A 86 21.56 -7.87 -14.83
N VAL A 87 20.83 -8.33 -13.81
CA VAL A 87 21.33 -8.44 -12.44
C VAL A 87 21.12 -9.87 -11.96
N GLU A 88 22.19 -10.58 -11.61
CA GLU A 88 22.08 -11.96 -11.12
C GLU A 88 21.15 -12.03 -9.89
N GLY A 89 20.21 -12.98 -9.91
CA GLY A 89 19.21 -13.16 -8.84
C GLY A 89 18.03 -12.18 -8.86
N ASP A 90 18.02 -11.16 -9.73
CA ASP A 90 16.86 -10.27 -9.89
C ASP A 90 15.77 -10.95 -10.73
N GLU A 91 14.60 -11.21 -10.14
CA GLU A 91 13.48 -11.81 -10.85
C GLU A 91 12.88 -10.88 -11.92
N PHE A 92 13.09 -9.56 -11.80
CA PHE A 92 12.58 -8.59 -12.77
C PHE A 92 13.40 -8.55 -14.06
N ASN A 93 14.49 -9.33 -14.17
CA ASN A 93 15.17 -9.52 -15.46
C ASN A 93 14.21 -10.01 -16.54
N LYS A 94 13.41 -11.04 -16.24
CA LYS A 94 12.42 -11.57 -17.17
C LYS A 94 11.35 -10.52 -17.47
N LYS A 95 10.85 -9.82 -16.44
CA LYS A 95 9.90 -8.71 -16.60
C LYS A 95 10.41 -7.61 -17.54
N ARG A 96 11.67 -7.19 -17.43
CA ARG A 96 12.29 -6.22 -18.37
C ARG A 96 12.26 -6.71 -19.82
N CYS A 97 12.34 -8.02 -20.03
CA CYS A 97 12.17 -8.62 -21.35
C CYS A 97 10.72 -8.56 -21.86
N TYR A 98 9.74 -8.74 -20.96
CA TYR A 98 8.34 -8.50 -21.28
C TYR A 98 8.11 -7.04 -21.68
N ASP A 99 8.66 -6.08 -20.92
CA ASP A 99 8.53 -4.65 -21.23
C ASP A 99 9.06 -4.32 -22.63
N LEU A 100 10.15 -4.96 -23.07
CA LEU A 100 10.66 -4.80 -24.44
C LEU A 100 9.71 -5.39 -25.49
N ASN A 101 9.15 -6.58 -25.23
CA ASN A 101 8.13 -7.17 -26.11
C ASN A 101 6.90 -6.25 -26.23
N PHE A 102 6.37 -5.81 -25.08
CA PHE A 102 5.26 -4.87 -25.00
C PHE A 102 5.57 -3.57 -25.74
N TRP A 103 6.72 -2.95 -25.46
CA TRP A 103 7.15 -1.70 -26.09
C TRP A 103 7.22 -1.82 -27.61
N LEU A 104 7.77 -2.91 -28.14
CA LEU A 104 7.83 -3.13 -29.59
C LEU A 104 6.44 -3.14 -30.22
N TYR A 105 5.51 -3.89 -29.62
CA TYR A 105 4.13 -3.96 -30.09
C TYR A 105 3.41 -2.61 -29.98
N ASP A 106 3.57 -1.90 -28.86
CA ASP A 106 3.00 -0.58 -28.65
C ASP A 106 3.52 0.44 -29.68
N GLN A 107 4.83 0.44 -29.97
CA GLN A 107 5.40 1.33 -30.98
C GLN A 107 4.86 1.03 -32.38
N VAL A 108 4.79 -0.24 -32.79
CA VAL A 108 4.23 -0.62 -34.10
C VAL A 108 2.74 -0.26 -34.15
N PHE A 109 2.00 -0.53 -33.09
CA PHE A 109 0.57 -0.25 -33.00
C PHE A 109 0.27 1.24 -33.15
N ASN A 110 0.92 2.09 -32.36
CA ASN A 110 0.67 3.53 -32.36
C ASN A 110 1.08 4.18 -33.68
N ASN A 111 2.19 3.76 -34.28
CA ASN A 111 2.62 4.28 -35.58
C ASN A 111 1.70 3.85 -36.73
N LEU A 112 1.10 2.65 -36.68
CA LEU A 112 0.14 2.17 -37.68
C LEU A 112 -1.25 2.77 -37.50
N LYS A 113 -1.69 3.02 -36.26
CA LYS A 113 -2.98 3.67 -35.96
C LYS A 113 -3.10 5.05 -36.62
N SER A 114 -1.97 5.76 -36.77
CA SER A 114 -1.89 7.04 -37.47
C SER A 114 -1.98 6.94 -38.99
N THR A 115 -2.09 5.73 -39.55
CA THR A 115 -2.18 5.48 -40.99
C THR A 115 -3.57 4.94 -41.36
N SER A 116 -4.00 5.14 -42.61
CA SER A 116 -5.24 4.56 -43.16
C SER A 116 -5.20 3.03 -43.31
N GLU A 117 -4.07 2.38 -43.00
CA GLU A 117 -3.80 0.94 -43.17
C GLU A 117 -3.93 0.16 -41.85
N TYR A 118 -4.81 0.61 -40.96
CA TYR A 118 -5.06 -0.04 -39.66
C TYR A 118 -5.75 -1.40 -39.83
N ASP A 119 -4.96 -2.44 -40.10
CA ASP A 119 -5.40 -3.83 -40.23
C ASP A 119 -4.50 -4.76 -39.39
N THR A 120 -5.16 -5.62 -38.59
CA THR A 120 -4.58 -6.68 -37.75
C THR A 120 -3.53 -7.50 -38.48
N LYS A 121 -3.74 -7.78 -39.78
CA LYS A 121 -2.82 -8.58 -40.58
C LYS A 121 -1.47 -7.88 -40.79
N PHE A 122 -1.48 -6.59 -41.08
CA PHE A 122 -0.25 -5.81 -41.27
C PHE A 122 0.50 -5.61 -39.96
N PHE A 123 -0.22 -5.31 -38.88
CA PHE A 123 0.37 -5.25 -37.54
C PHE A 123 1.12 -6.55 -37.20
N LYS A 124 0.50 -7.71 -37.47
CA LYS A 124 1.09 -9.03 -37.24
C LYS A 124 2.32 -9.29 -38.13
N ASP A 125 2.27 -8.96 -39.42
CA ASP A 125 3.40 -9.15 -40.34
C ASP A 125 4.62 -8.32 -39.93
N ILE A 126 4.43 -7.02 -39.70
CA ILE A 126 5.51 -6.10 -39.28
C ILE A 126 6.11 -6.56 -37.95
N SER A 127 5.26 -6.86 -36.97
CA SER A 127 5.71 -7.34 -35.66
C SER A 127 6.52 -8.64 -35.76
N THR A 128 6.06 -9.60 -36.57
CA THR A 128 6.76 -10.89 -36.78
C THR A 128 8.15 -10.66 -37.38
N ARG A 129 8.28 -9.81 -38.39
CA ARG A 129 9.58 -9.51 -39.03
C ARG A 129 10.54 -8.83 -38.06
N LEU A 130 10.06 -7.89 -37.25
CA LEU A 130 10.87 -7.23 -36.23
C LEU A 130 11.36 -8.23 -35.17
N GLN A 131 10.49 -9.15 -34.74
CA GLN A 131 10.88 -10.23 -33.83
C GLN A 131 11.94 -11.16 -34.45
N GLU A 132 11.86 -11.48 -35.73
CA GLU A 132 12.89 -12.29 -36.39
C GLU A 132 14.26 -11.61 -36.39
N VAL A 133 14.30 -10.30 -36.64
CA VAL A 133 15.53 -9.50 -36.56
C VAL A 133 16.06 -9.48 -35.13
N TRP A 134 15.21 -9.19 -34.15
CA TRP A 134 15.59 -9.23 -32.74
C TRP A 134 16.16 -10.59 -32.34
N LYS A 135 15.49 -11.70 -32.68
CA LYS A 135 16.00 -13.05 -32.40
C LYS A 135 17.41 -13.26 -32.97
N LYS A 136 17.66 -12.87 -34.21
CA LYS A 136 18.98 -13.00 -34.85
C LYS A 136 20.06 -12.20 -34.10
N ILE A 137 19.72 -11.01 -33.59
CA ILE A 137 20.63 -10.20 -32.78
C ILE A 137 20.97 -10.94 -31.48
N VAL A 138 19.97 -11.47 -30.77
CA VAL A 138 20.17 -12.22 -29.52
C VAL A 138 21.03 -13.45 -29.75
N ASP A 139 20.69 -14.24 -30.77
CA ASP A 139 21.42 -15.46 -31.14
C ASP A 139 22.88 -15.19 -31.56
N ALA A 140 23.19 -13.99 -32.06
CA ALA A 140 24.53 -13.64 -32.50
C ALA A 140 25.37 -12.90 -31.45
N LYS A 141 24.75 -12.08 -30.60
CA LYS A 141 25.47 -11.15 -29.70
C LYS A 141 25.39 -11.55 -28.23
N PHE A 142 24.35 -12.27 -27.83
CA PHE A 142 24.06 -12.59 -26.44
C PHE A 142 23.98 -14.11 -26.20
N LYS A 143 24.44 -14.91 -27.16
CA LYS A 143 24.47 -16.37 -27.04
C LYS A 143 25.38 -16.84 -25.91
N GLY A 144 24.86 -17.68 -25.01
CA GLY A 144 25.63 -18.24 -23.90
C GLY A 144 25.81 -17.29 -22.71
N GLN A 145 25.19 -16.11 -22.73
CA GLN A 145 25.13 -15.25 -21.56
C GLN A 145 24.15 -15.82 -20.51
N PRO A 146 24.30 -15.46 -19.21
CA PRO A 146 23.41 -15.92 -18.14
C PRO A 146 21.93 -15.58 -18.36
N PHE A 147 21.66 -14.53 -19.14
CA PHE A 147 20.32 -14.08 -19.47
C PHE A 147 20.23 -13.73 -20.95
N GLN A 148 19.14 -14.17 -21.59
CA GLN A 148 18.91 -14.00 -23.01
C GLN A 148 17.44 -13.60 -23.20
N CYS A 149 17.24 -12.32 -23.51
CA CYS A 149 15.91 -11.77 -23.71
C CYS A 149 15.49 -11.93 -25.17
N TYR A 150 14.68 -12.97 -25.43
CA TYR A 150 14.14 -13.28 -26.74
C TYR A 150 12.76 -12.63 -26.97
N PRO A 151 12.39 -12.36 -28.24
CA PRO A 151 11.00 -12.05 -28.57
C PRO A 151 10.09 -13.22 -28.20
N ASP A 152 8.96 -12.91 -27.58
CA ASP A 152 7.97 -13.90 -27.14
C ASP A 152 6.83 -14.01 -28.16
N LYS A 153 6.84 -15.14 -28.87
CA LYS A 153 5.85 -15.46 -29.91
C LYS A 153 4.55 -16.02 -29.36
N ASP A 154 4.52 -16.39 -28.08
CA ASP A 154 3.35 -16.95 -27.41
C ASP A 154 2.45 -15.85 -26.83
N LEU A 155 2.90 -14.59 -26.86
CA LEU A 155 2.07 -13.43 -26.51
C LEU A 155 0.95 -13.22 -27.54
N LEU A 156 -0.27 -13.07 -27.06
CA LEU A 156 -1.40 -12.71 -27.89
C LEU A 156 -1.24 -11.27 -28.39
N LEU A 157 -1.39 -11.07 -29.71
CA LEU A 157 -1.32 -9.77 -30.37
C LEU A 157 -2.64 -9.00 -30.20
N ASN A 158 -2.98 -8.68 -28.96
CA ASN A 158 -4.10 -7.81 -28.58
C ASN A 158 -3.58 -6.80 -27.54
N MET A 159 -3.75 -5.51 -27.82
CA MET A 159 -3.18 -4.45 -27.00
C MET A 159 -3.84 -4.39 -25.61
N GLY A 160 -5.13 -4.72 -25.48
CA GLY A 160 -5.80 -4.82 -24.18
C GLY A 160 -5.18 -5.90 -23.29
N TYR A 161 -5.00 -7.10 -23.82
CA TYR A 161 -4.32 -8.22 -23.16
C TYR A 161 -2.90 -7.87 -22.73
N LEU A 162 -2.08 -7.40 -23.68
CA LEU A 162 -0.70 -7.03 -23.43
C LEU A 162 -0.62 -5.98 -22.33
N GLN A 163 -1.53 -5.03 -22.36
CA GLN A 163 -1.53 -3.96 -21.40
C GLN A 163 -2.00 -4.38 -20.01
N GLU A 164 -2.98 -5.28 -19.90
CA GLU A 164 -3.36 -5.86 -18.60
C GLU A 164 -2.23 -6.67 -17.97
N VAL A 165 -1.52 -7.47 -18.77
CA VAL A 165 -0.36 -8.23 -18.29
C VAL A 165 0.78 -7.28 -17.90
N LYS A 166 1.01 -6.20 -18.65
CA LYS A 166 1.91 -5.12 -18.25
C LYS A 166 1.51 -4.50 -16.92
N ASP A 167 0.23 -4.17 -16.74
CA ASP A 167 -0.28 -3.55 -15.51
C ASP A 167 -0.07 -4.47 -14.29
N LEU A 168 -0.21 -5.79 -14.47
CA LEU A 168 0.12 -6.79 -13.45
C LEU A 168 1.62 -6.78 -13.09
N PHE A 169 2.50 -6.76 -14.09
CA PHE A 169 3.94 -6.82 -13.88
C PHE A 169 4.52 -5.53 -13.32
N ASP A 170 4.01 -4.38 -13.77
CA ASP A 170 4.35 -3.08 -13.21
C ASP A 170 3.94 -3.02 -11.73
N PHE A 171 2.75 -3.52 -11.39
CA PHE A 171 2.32 -3.64 -10.00
C PHE A 171 3.29 -4.48 -9.15
N PHE A 172 3.78 -5.62 -9.66
CA PHE A 172 4.78 -6.43 -8.96
C PHE A 172 6.09 -5.68 -8.74
N GLN A 173 6.59 -5.02 -9.78
CA GLN A 173 7.86 -4.29 -9.72
C GLN A 173 7.81 -3.12 -8.74
N ASP A 174 6.68 -2.43 -8.70
CA ASP A 174 6.48 -1.26 -7.87
C ASP A 174 6.10 -1.61 -6.42
N TYR A 175 5.59 -2.83 -6.19
CA TYR A 175 4.97 -3.25 -4.94
C TYR A 175 5.82 -2.96 -3.71
N ASN A 176 7.11 -3.33 -3.74
CA ASN A 176 7.97 -3.20 -2.58
C ASN A 176 8.25 -1.74 -2.21
N GLU A 177 8.34 -0.85 -3.21
CA GLU A 177 8.57 0.56 -2.95
C GLU A 177 7.31 1.23 -2.41
N MET A 178 6.15 0.98 -3.05
CA MET A 178 4.87 1.45 -2.54
C MET A 178 4.57 0.91 -1.13
N LYS A 179 4.87 -0.36 -0.87
CA LYS A 179 4.68 -1.00 0.44
C LYS A 179 5.45 -0.26 1.53
N LYS A 180 6.72 0.09 1.31
CA LYS A 180 7.51 0.87 2.28
C LYS A 180 6.87 2.22 2.58
N GLU A 181 6.43 2.94 1.55
CA GLU A 181 5.77 4.24 1.71
C GLU A 181 4.43 4.15 2.44
N ILE A 182 3.65 3.10 2.17
CA ILE A 182 2.37 2.85 2.83
C ILE A 182 2.59 2.52 4.31
N ILE A 183 3.62 1.75 4.65
CA ILE A 183 3.96 1.43 6.05
C ILE A 183 4.45 2.69 6.78
N ALA A 184 5.26 3.52 6.12
CA ALA A 184 5.81 4.73 6.72
C ALA A 184 4.75 5.78 7.08
N ASP A 185 3.77 6.00 6.19
CA ASP A 185 2.65 6.93 6.45
C ASP A 185 1.38 6.41 5.75
N THR A 186 0.66 5.51 6.41
CA THR A 186 -0.52 4.87 5.84
C THR A 186 -1.62 5.86 5.49
N TYR A 187 -1.78 6.93 6.29
CA TYR A 187 -2.85 7.91 6.07
C TYR A 187 -2.60 8.73 4.80
N LYS A 188 -1.38 9.27 4.63
CA LYS A 188 -1.00 10.01 3.43
C LYS A 188 -0.92 9.11 2.22
N SER A 189 -0.32 7.93 2.36
CA SER A 189 -0.14 6.98 1.27
C SER A 189 -1.47 6.41 0.79
N CYS A 190 -2.47 6.24 1.66
CA CYS A 190 -3.80 5.84 1.22
C CYS A 190 -4.37 6.83 0.21
N ARG A 191 -4.36 8.13 0.51
CA ARG A 191 -4.81 9.16 -0.46
C ARG A 191 -3.96 9.20 -1.72
N ARG A 192 -2.64 9.03 -1.58
CA ARG A 192 -1.71 9.05 -2.70
C ARG A 192 -1.96 7.90 -3.67
N TYR A 193 -2.20 6.69 -3.16
CA TYR A 193 -2.21 5.47 -3.96
C TYR A 193 -3.60 4.91 -4.23
N LEU A 194 -4.67 5.42 -3.62
CA LEU A 194 -6.01 4.82 -3.70
C LEU A 194 -6.44 4.53 -5.14
N ASP A 195 -6.36 5.51 -6.04
CA ASP A 195 -6.86 5.33 -7.40
C ASP A 195 -5.96 4.41 -8.23
N TYR A 196 -4.65 4.44 -8.02
CA TYR A 196 -3.74 3.44 -8.59
C TYR A 196 -4.07 2.03 -8.09
N LEU A 197 -4.33 1.86 -6.79
CA LEU A 197 -4.72 0.57 -6.22
C LEU A 197 -6.05 0.10 -6.83
N LYS A 198 -7.01 1.00 -7.05
CA LYS A 198 -8.29 0.67 -7.73
C LYS A 198 -8.05 0.07 -9.11
N GLN A 199 -7.02 0.52 -9.83
CA GLN A 199 -6.66 -0.04 -11.13
C GLN A 199 -5.87 -1.36 -11.01
N ARG A 200 -4.94 -1.49 -10.05
CA ARG A 200 -3.99 -2.62 -10.00
C ARG A 200 -4.44 -3.83 -9.20
N ILE A 201 -5.15 -3.64 -8.09
CA ILE A 201 -5.58 -4.75 -7.22
C ILE A 201 -6.53 -5.72 -7.96
N PRO A 202 -7.52 -5.27 -8.76
CA PRO A 202 -8.37 -6.18 -9.54
C PRO A 202 -7.57 -6.98 -10.56
N VAL A 203 -6.61 -6.35 -11.24
CA VAL A 203 -5.72 -7.03 -12.20
C VAL A 203 -4.94 -8.14 -11.50
N TYR A 204 -4.38 -7.88 -10.30
CA TYR A 204 -3.72 -8.92 -9.51
C TYR A 204 -4.63 -10.13 -9.27
N TYR A 205 -5.82 -9.94 -8.68
CA TYR A 205 -6.65 -11.07 -8.24
C TYR A 205 -7.30 -11.84 -9.39
N THR A 206 -7.57 -11.18 -10.51
CA THR A 206 -8.09 -11.83 -11.72
C THR A 206 -7.03 -12.67 -12.42
N TRP A 207 -5.78 -12.21 -12.46
CA TRP A 207 -4.69 -12.89 -13.17
C TRP A 207 -3.83 -13.82 -12.31
N ARG A 208 -3.82 -13.70 -10.97
CA ARG A 208 -2.86 -14.43 -10.10
C ARG A 208 -2.81 -15.94 -10.31
N ASP A 209 -3.92 -16.57 -10.67
CA ASP A 209 -3.98 -18.03 -10.85
C ASP A 209 -3.34 -18.46 -12.18
N SER A 210 -3.26 -17.56 -13.17
CA SER A 210 -2.49 -17.80 -14.40
C SER A 210 -0.99 -17.97 -14.13
N CYS A 211 -0.48 -17.35 -13.07
CA CYS A 211 0.91 -17.41 -12.66
C CYS A 211 1.31 -18.79 -12.10
N LYS A 212 0.38 -19.76 -12.01
CA LYS A 212 0.65 -21.15 -11.62
C LYS A 212 0.95 -22.06 -12.81
N VAL A 213 0.65 -21.62 -14.03
CA VAL A 213 0.73 -22.45 -15.23
C VAL A 213 1.96 -22.01 -16.02
N ASP A 214 2.94 -22.90 -16.17
CA ASP A 214 4.24 -22.58 -16.79
C ASP A 214 4.13 -22.03 -18.22
N GLU A 215 3.09 -22.45 -18.95
CA GLU A 215 2.84 -22.00 -20.32
C GLU A 215 2.28 -20.58 -20.40
N PHE A 216 1.76 -20.00 -19.31
CA PHE A 216 1.08 -18.71 -19.31
C PHE A 216 2.03 -17.54 -19.07
N ALA A 217 1.73 -16.38 -19.66
CA ALA A 217 2.64 -15.24 -19.65
C ALA A 217 3.06 -14.86 -18.24
N CYS A 218 2.14 -14.86 -17.26
CA CYS A 218 2.50 -14.50 -15.89
C CYS A 218 3.65 -15.35 -15.33
N LYS A 219 3.57 -16.68 -15.46
CA LYS A 219 4.59 -17.59 -14.93
C LYS A 219 5.89 -17.54 -15.73
N ARG A 220 5.81 -17.31 -17.05
CA ARG A 220 7.01 -17.15 -17.90
C ARG A 220 7.88 -15.97 -17.43
N TYR A 221 7.27 -14.90 -16.92
CA TYR A 221 7.98 -13.67 -16.57
C TYR A 221 8.16 -13.43 -15.07
N ILE A 222 7.33 -14.02 -14.21
CA ILE A 222 7.36 -13.81 -12.76
C ILE A 222 7.30 -15.15 -12.05
N ASP A 223 8.35 -15.47 -11.29
CA ASP A 223 8.47 -16.76 -10.63
C ASP A 223 7.72 -16.80 -9.29
N ASP A 224 7.96 -15.82 -8.41
CA ASP A 224 7.32 -15.69 -7.09
C ASP A 224 6.33 -14.53 -7.06
N TYR A 225 5.15 -14.75 -7.64
CA TYR A 225 4.08 -13.75 -7.69
C TYR A 225 3.35 -13.59 -6.34
N MET A 226 3.53 -14.52 -5.39
CA MET A 226 2.74 -14.58 -4.17
C MET A 226 3.20 -13.58 -3.11
N LYS A 227 4.48 -13.22 -3.09
CA LYS A 227 4.99 -12.13 -2.23
C LYS A 227 4.35 -10.77 -2.53
N TYR A 228 3.86 -10.58 -3.75
CA TYR A 228 3.19 -9.36 -4.20
C TYR A 228 1.69 -9.35 -3.93
N ARG A 229 1.18 -10.29 -3.14
CA ARG A 229 -0.21 -10.30 -2.71
C ARG A 229 -0.54 -8.97 -2.02
N PRO A 230 -1.47 -8.14 -2.52
CA PRO A 230 -1.69 -6.83 -1.93
C PRO A 230 -2.15 -6.91 -0.47
N ALA A 231 -2.89 -7.96 -0.11
CA ALA A 231 -3.30 -8.24 1.26
C ALA A 231 -2.16 -8.58 2.23
N SER A 232 -0.94 -8.87 1.75
CA SER A 232 0.21 -9.20 2.60
C SER A 232 0.79 -7.98 3.32
N ILE A 233 0.33 -6.77 3.00
CA ILE A 233 0.75 -5.55 3.70
C ILE A 233 0.10 -5.39 5.07
N VAL A 234 -1.09 -5.95 5.27
CA VAL A 234 -1.91 -5.71 6.48
C VAL A 234 -1.17 -6.00 7.80
N PRO A 235 -0.40 -7.10 7.93
CA PRO A 235 0.36 -7.38 9.15
C PRO A 235 1.46 -6.36 9.46
N ASP A 236 1.94 -5.62 8.45
CA ASP A 236 3.04 -4.66 8.58
C ASP A 236 2.53 -3.23 8.86
N LEU A 237 1.22 -3.01 8.82
CA LEU A 237 0.60 -1.74 9.11
C LEU A 237 0.55 -1.47 10.62
N ASN A 238 0.53 -0.19 11.02
CA ASN A 238 0.35 0.18 12.42
C ASN A 238 -0.99 -0.37 12.97
N PRO A 239 -1.00 -1.19 14.03
CA PRO A 239 -2.24 -1.74 14.59
C PRO A 239 -3.29 -0.70 14.99
N LEU A 240 -2.86 0.53 15.34
CA LEU A 240 -3.77 1.64 15.65
C LEU A 240 -4.62 2.07 14.45
N ILE A 241 -4.27 1.67 13.21
CA ILE A 241 -5.12 1.89 12.04
C ILE A 241 -6.52 1.32 12.25
N VAL A 242 -6.67 0.24 13.03
CA VAL A 242 -7.99 -0.30 13.40
C VAL A 242 -8.85 0.71 14.14
N LEU A 243 -8.27 1.55 15.01
CA LEU A 243 -9.01 2.61 15.72
C LEU A 243 -9.47 3.71 14.77
N TRP A 244 -8.68 4.01 13.74
CA TRP A 244 -8.95 5.05 12.76
C TRP A 244 -9.72 4.55 11.53
N TYR A 245 -9.82 3.24 11.35
CA TYR A 245 -10.52 2.56 10.26
C TYR A 245 -11.97 3.03 10.09
N PRO A 246 -12.82 3.08 11.14
CA PRO A 246 -14.19 3.58 10.98
C PRO A 246 -14.25 5.08 10.63
N TYR A 247 -13.20 5.84 10.94
CA TYR A 247 -13.16 7.30 10.76
C TYR A 247 -12.41 7.75 9.50
N THR A 248 -11.82 6.82 8.73
CA THR A 248 -11.02 7.14 7.54
C THR A 248 -11.66 6.52 6.29
N PRO A 249 -12.39 7.31 5.46
CA PRO A 249 -13.06 6.81 4.25
C PRO A 249 -12.13 6.10 3.27
N CYS A 250 -10.87 6.52 3.23
CA CYS A 250 -9.86 5.91 2.37
C CYS A 250 -9.58 4.44 2.73
N TYR A 251 -9.50 4.10 4.03
CA TYR A 251 -9.23 2.72 4.46
C TYR A 251 -10.41 1.79 4.12
N GLN A 252 -11.63 2.29 4.25
CA GLN A 252 -12.84 1.58 3.82
C GLN A 252 -12.87 1.39 2.30
N SER A 253 -12.44 2.39 1.53
CA SER A 253 -12.34 2.26 0.07
C SER A 253 -11.32 1.19 -0.35
N VAL A 254 -10.18 1.13 0.34
CA VAL A 254 -9.17 0.08 0.11
C VAL A 254 -9.73 -1.30 0.51
N TYR A 255 -10.45 -1.41 1.62
CA TYR A 255 -11.19 -2.64 1.97
C TYR A 255 -12.06 -3.11 0.81
N ASP A 256 -12.94 -2.23 0.34
CA ASP A 256 -14.01 -2.58 -0.60
C ASP A 256 -13.41 -3.01 -1.92
N LEU A 257 -12.32 -2.34 -2.30
CA LEU A 257 -11.50 -2.72 -3.42
C LEU A 257 -10.95 -4.15 -3.27
N PHE A 258 -10.42 -4.54 -2.11
CA PHE A 258 -9.94 -5.91 -1.89
C PHE A 258 -11.03 -6.96 -2.06
N VAL A 259 -12.22 -6.73 -1.49
CA VAL A 259 -13.34 -7.68 -1.57
C VAL A 259 -13.81 -7.80 -3.01
N LYS A 260 -14.14 -6.68 -3.65
CA LYS A 260 -14.64 -6.63 -5.03
C LYS A 260 -13.63 -7.23 -6.01
N ALA A 261 -12.35 -6.98 -5.83
CA ALA A 261 -11.30 -7.49 -6.71
C ALA A 261 -11.21 -9.02 -6.73
N LYS A 262 -11.49 -9.70 -5.61
CA LYS A 262 -11.45 -11.17 -5.53
C LYS A 262 -12.64 -11.83 -6.24
N GLU A 263 -13.79 -11.18 -6.21
CA GLU A 263 -15.04 -11.64 -6.86
C GLU A 263 -15.03 -11.46 -8.39
N GLN A 264 -14.03 -10.75 -8.93
CA GLN A 264 -13.91 -10.53 -10.37
C GLN A 264 -13.65 -11.86 -11.10
N PRO A 265 -14.20 -12.05 -12.32
CA PRO A 265 -13.96 -13.25 -13.12
C PRO A 265 -12.47 -13.48 -13.35
N LYS A 266 -12.03 -14.74 -13.26
CA LYS A 266 -10.63 -15.08 -13.48
C LYS A 266 -10.22 -14.87 -14.93
N ARG A 267 -8.96 -14.48 -15.12
CA ARG A 267 -8.33 -14.21 -16.41
C ARG A 267 -7.12 -15.13 -16.57
N ASN A 268 -6.86 -15.53 -17.79
CA ASN A 268 -5.64 -16.24 -18.20
C ASN A 268 -5.50 -16.25 -19.72
N ASP A 269 -4.30 -16.56 -20.19
CA ASP A 269 -3.94 -16.64 -21.60
C ASP A 269 -4.87 -17.59 -22.38
N GLY A 270 -5.25 -18.72 -21.79
CA GLY A 270 -6.15 -19.70 -22.40
C GLY A 270 -7.55 -19.17 -22.68
N ILE A 271 -8.14 -18.43 -21.74
CA ILE A 271 -9.43 -17.74 -21.91
C ILE A 271 -9.33 -16.74 -23.06
N TYR A 272 -8.29 -15.92 -23.05
CA TYR A 272 -8.13 -14.84 -24.02
C TYR A 272 -7.90 -15.41 -25.42
N LYS A 273 -7.08 -16.45 -25.54
CA LYS A 273 -6.85 -17.18 -26.79
C LYS A 273 -8.16 -17.75 -27.35
N LYS A 274 -8.94 -18.47 -26.55
CA LYS A 274 -10.22 -19.05 -26.98
C LYS A 274 -11.25 -17.98 -27.36
N LYS A 275 -11.33 -16.88 -26.61
CA LYS A 275 -12.21 -15.75 -26.92
C LYS A 275 -11.80 -15.08 -28.23
N MET A 276 -10.51 -14.86 -28.48
CA MET A 276 -9.99 -14.35 -29.75
C MET A 276 -10.33 -15.28 -30.92
N GLU A 277 -10.03 -16.57 -30.81
CA GLU A 277 -10.33 -17.57 -31.85
C GLU A 277 -11.83 -17.59 -32.20
N LYS A 278 -12.71 -17.44 -31.20
CA LYS A 278 -14.15 -17.34 -31.42
C LYS A 278 -14.52 -16.06 -32.16
N LEU A 279 -13.97 -14.92 -31.77
CA LEU A 279 -14.23 -13.63 -32.43
C LEU A 279 -13.75 -13.63 -33.88
N GLU A 280 -12.58 -14.20 -34.16
CA GLU A 280 -12.05 -14.37 -35.52
C GLU A 280 -12.98 -15.23 -36.38
N ARG A 281 -13.56 -16.30 -35.82
CA ARG A 281 -14.53 -17.16 -36.54
C ARG A 281 -15.85 -16.45 -36.82
N LEU A 282 -16.33 -15.63 -35.89
CA LEU A 282 -17.60 -14.91 -36.02
C LEU A 282 -17.51 -13.70 -36.95
N ASN A 283 -16.35 -13.04 -36.99
CA ASN A 283 -16.11 -11.89 -37.85
C ASN A 283 -14.73 -12.00 -38.52
N PRO A 284 -14.59 -12.85 -39.56
CA PRO A 284 -13.33 -13.03 -40.26
C PRO A 284 -12.91 -11.71 -40.94
N GLY A 285 -11.77 -11.17 -40.53
CA GLY A 285 -11.26 -9.88 -41.01
C GLY A 285 -11.62 -8.68 -40.13
N GLY A 286 -12.35 -8.89 -39.03
CA GLY A 286 -12.56 -7.85 -38.01
C GLY A 286 -11.25 -7.42 -37.35
N ASN A 287 -11.16 -6.14 -36.95
CA ASN A 287 -10.03 -5.68 -36.16
C ASN A 287 -10.19 -6.11 -34.70
N LEU A 288 -9.27 -6.96 -34.23
CA LEU A 288 -9.30 -7.53 -32.88
C LEU A 288 -8.20 -6.98 -31.96
N LEU A 289 -7.41 -6.02 -32.42
CA LEU A 289 -6.26 -5.50 -31.67
C LEU A 289 -6.69 -4.76 -30.40
N LEU A 290 -7.85 -4.10 -30.43
CA LEU A 290 -8.40 -3.29 -29.35
C LEU A 290 -9.67 -3.89 -28.73
N THR A 291 -10.05 -5.11 -29.10
CA THR A 291 -11.23 -5.72 -28.50
C THR A 291 -11.03 -5.91 -27.01
N ASP A 292 -12.01 -5.47 -26.20
CA ASP A 292 -11.99 -5.70 -24.77
C ASP A 292 -12.19 -7.20 -24.48
N MET A 293 -11.11 -7.81 -24.01
CA MET A 293 -11.06 -9.24 -23.73
C MET A 293 -11.58 -9.58 -22.33
N GLY A 294 -11.58 -8.62 -21.40
CA GLY A 294 -12.10 -8.80 -20.04
C GLY A 294 -13.62 -8.66 -19.97
N ASP A 295 -14.23 -7.86 -20.84
CA ASP A 295 -15.65 -7.59 -20.83
C ASP A 295 -16.52 -8.78 -21.28
N GLY A 296 -17.70 -8.88 -20.67
CA GLY A 296 -18.67 -9.92 -21.00
C GLY A 296 -18.24 -11.34 -20.61
N LEU A 297 -17.20 -11.51 -19.77
CA LEU A 297 -16.83 -12.83 -19.26
C LEU A 297 -17.97 -13.44 -18.43
N ARG A 298 -18.66 -12.65 -17.59
CA ARG A 298 -19.85 -13.11 -16.84
C ARG A 298 -20.96 -13.52 -17.81
N GLY A 299 -21.49 -14.72 -17.65
CA GLY A 299 -22.52 -15.28 -18.53
C GLY A 299 -22.00 -15.80 -19.86
N SER A 300 -20.69 -15.72 -20.13
CA SER A 300 -20.05 -16.38 -21.27
C SER A 300 -19.59 -17.79 -20.92
N GLU A 301 -19.31 -18.59 -21.96
CA GLU A 301 -18.67 -19.90 -21.81
C GLU A 301 -17.22 -19.83 -21.28
N PHE A 302 -16.62 -18.64 -21.28
CA PHE A 302 -15.27 -18.40 -20.75
C PHE A 302 -15.28 -17.95 -19.29
N PHE A 303 -16.46 -17.89 -18.67
CA PHE A 303 -16.62 -17.48 -17.29
C PHE A 303 -15.94 -18.47 -16.35
N ILE A 304 -14.95 -17.99 -15.62
CA ILE A 304 -14.46 -18.65 -14.42
C ILE A 304 -14.78 -17.72 -13.25
N PRO A 305 -15.57 -18.17 -12.26
CA PRO A 305 -15.92 -17.34 -11.14
C PRO A 305 -14.68 -16.90 -10.37
N GLY A 306 -14.73 -15.68 -9.85
CA GLY A 306 -13.73 -15.17 -8.92
C GLY A 306 -13.71 -15.97 -7.63
N ASP A 307 -12.74 -15.66 -6.78
CA ASP A 307 -12.73 -16.25 -5.45
C ASP A 307 -13.81 -15.59 -4.61
N HIS A 308 -14.66 -16.41 -4.00
CA HIS A 308 -15.48 -16.00 -2.87
C HIS A 308 -14.63 -16.08 -1.60
N ASP A 309 -13.62 -15.21 -1.53
CA ASP A 309 -12.69 -15.19 -0.41
C ASP A 309 -13.10 -14.06 0.55
N ASP A 310 -13.63 -14.48 1.71
CA ASP A 310 -14.17 -13.77 2.89
C ASP A 310 -13.18 -12.81 3.59
N TYR A 311 -12.26 -12.20 2.84
CA TYR A 311 -11.09 -11.48 3.35
C TYR A 311 -11.39 -10.52 4.51
N TRP A 312 -12.55 -9.91 4.42
CA TRP A 312 -13.02 -8.97 5.41
C TRP A 312 -14.30 -9.34 6.15
N LEU A 313 -14.98 -10.45 5.81
CA LEU A 313 -16.05 -10.98 6.67
C LEU A 313 -15.49 -11.27 8.08
N ARG A 314 -14.21 -11.65 8.12
CA ARG A 314 -13.39 -11.91 9.30
C ARG A 314 -12.74 -10.66 9.89
N LEU A 315 -12.12 -9.82 9.05
CA LEU A 315 -11.49 -8.59 9.52
C LEU A 315 -12.53 -7.62 10.15
N LYS A 316 -13.83 -7.73 9.83
CA LYS A 316 -14.95 -7.06 10.52
C LYS A 316 -15.50 -7.78 11.76
N TRP A 317 -15.31 -9.10 11.94
CA TRP A 317 -15.72 -9.78 13.18
C TRP A 317 -14.69 -9.59 14.30
N ASP A 318 -13.40 -9.65 13.97
CA ASP A 318 -12.30 -9.50 14.94
C ASP A 318 -12.20 -8.06 15.50
N ILE A 319 -12.47 -7.05 14.67
CA ILE A 319 -12.53 -5.64 15.11
C ILE A 319 -13.74 -5.38 16.02
N LEU A 320 -14.86 -6.08 15.78
CA LEU A 320 -16.12 -5.87 16.47
C LEU A 320 -16.15 -6.55 17.86
N LEU A 321 -15.50 -7.71 18.04
CA LEU A 321 -15.29 -8.37 19.35
C LEU A 321 -14.26 -7.64 20.23
N TYR A 322 -13.16 -7.17 19.63
CA TYR A 322 -12.09 -6.48 20.35
C TYR A 322 -12.55 -5.17 21.02
N ILE A 323 -13.41 -4.40 20.34
CA ILE A 323 -13.96 -3.15 20.88
C ILE A 323 -14.95 -3.43 22.02
N THR A 324 -15.74 -4.49 21.94
CA THR A 324 -16.76 -4.82 22.95
C THR A 324 -16.21 -5.54 24.18
N ASP A 325 -15.21 -6.43 24.05
CA ASP A 325 -14.72 -7.27 25.16
C ASP A 325 -13.49 -6.70 25.90
N ASP A 326 -12.58 -6.02 25.19
CA ASP A 326 -11.28 -5.61 25.76
C ASP A 326 -11.19 -4.10 26.04
N ILE A 327 -11.79 -3.25 25.20
CA ILE A 327 -11.72 -1.80 25.37
C ILE A 327 -12.82 -1.30 26.32
N THR A 328 -14.03 -1.84 26.19
CA THR A 328 -15.21 -1.31 26.88
C THR A 328 -15.22 -1.58 28.40
N PRO A 329 -14.89 -2.78 28.92
CA PRO A 329 -14.95 -3.06 30.36
C PRO A 329 -13.92 -2.31 31.24
N PRO A 330 -12.62 -2.21 30.91
CA PRO A 330 -11.67 -1.46 31.73
C PRO A 330 -11.92 0.05 31.67
N LEU A 331 -12.39 0.59 30.54
CA LEU A 331 -12.82 1.99 30.46
C LEU A 331 -14.01 2.25 31.39
N LEU A 332 -15.01 1.37 31.41
CA LEU A 332 -16.13 1.46 32.33
C LEU A 332 -15.70 1.28 33.80
N GLY A 333 -14.76 0.38 34.08
CA GLY A 333 -14.20 0.16 35.42
C GLY A 333 -13.42 1.37 35.94
N ILE A 334 -12.59 1.99 35.10
CA ILE A 334 -11.86 3.22 35.43
C ILE A 334 -12.84 4.36 35.72
N VAL A 335 -13.86 4.54 34.88
CA VAL A 335 -14.90 5.54 35.09
C VAL A 335 -15.66 5.27 36.39
N GLY A 336 -16.01 4.02 36.66
CA GLY A 336 -16.66 3.60 37.90
C GLY A 336 -15.83 3.93 39.15
N VAL A 337 -14.55 3.58 39.16
CA VAL A 337 -13.63 3.87 40.29
C VAL A 337 -13.47 5.38 40.49
N LEU A 338 -13.31 6.15 39.41
CA LEU A 338 -13.20 7.61 39.50
C LEU A 338 -14.47 8.24 40.08
N LEU A 339 -15.66 7.73 39.71
CA LEU A 339 -16.94 8.19 40.26
C LEU A 339 -17.08 7.85 41.75
N ILE A 340 -16.68 6.64 42.16
CA ILE A 340 -16.71 6.22 43.57
C ILE A 340 -15.74 7.06 44.41
N LEU A 341 -14.50 7.23 43.95
CA LEU A 341 -13.50 8.05 44.65
C LEU A 341 -13.95 9.52 44.75
N TRP A 342 -14.56 10.05 43.71
CA TRP A 342 -15.12 11.40 43.72
C TRP A 342 -16.29 11.53 44.70
N ALA A 343 -17.19 10.55 44.72
CA ALA A 343 -18.31 10.50 45.65
C ALA A 343 -17.82 10.41 47.11
N LEU A 344 -16.84 9.54 47.40
CA LEU A 344 -16.22 9.42 48.71
C LEU A 344 -15.52 10.72 49.13
N TYR A 345 -14.74 11.33 48.25
CA TYR A 345 -14.05 12.59 48.51
C TYR A 345 -15.04 13.73 48.84
N LYS A 346 -16.19 13.79 48.15
CA LYS A 346 -17.15 14.89 48.28
C LYS A 346 -18.18 14.69 49.40
N PHE A 347 -18.74 13.50 49.54
CA PHE A 347 -19.94 13.27 50.36
C PHE A 347 -19.71 12.49 51.64
N THR A 348 -18.56 11.81 51.84
CA THR A 348 -18.30 11.06 53.08
C THR A 348 -17.46 11.82 54.12
N PRO A 349 -17.56 11.46 55.42
CA PRO A 349 -16.77 12.07 56.50
C PRO A 349 -15.25 11.94 56.29
N ILE A 350 -14.80 10.84 55.68
CA ILE A 350 -13.39 10.60 55.33
C ILE A 350 -12.89 11.69 54.36
N GLY A 351 -13.72 12.05 53.37
CA GLY A 351 -13.43 13.14 52.44
C GLY A 351 -13.32 14.51 53.10
N LYS A 352 -14.06 14.77 54.19
CA LYS A 352 -13.88 15.98 55.03
C LYS A 352 -12.56 15.94 55.79
N THR A 353 -12.17 14.78 56.33
CA THR A 353 -10.89 14.59 57.04
C THR A 353 -9.69 14.74 56.10
N VAL A 354 -9.73 14.16 54.90
CA VAL A 354 -8.68 14.31 53.88
C VAL A 354 -8.56 15.77 53.42
N ARG A 355 -9.69 16.46 53.20
CA ARG A 355 -9.70 17.91 52.89
C ARG A 355 -9.11 18.75 54.04
N ARG A 356 -9.44 18.43 55.29
CA ARG A 356 -8.86 19.06 56.50
C ARG A 356 -7.35 18.80 56.61
N THR A 357 -6.88 17.59 56.36
CA THR A 357 -5.45 17.25 56.38
C THR A 357 -4.70 17.95 55.24
N ARG A 358 -5.28 18.02 54.03
CA ARG A 358 -4.75 18.82 52.92
C ARG A 358 -4.63 20.30 53.29
N ALA A 359 -5.64 20.86 53.95
CA ALA A 359 -5.63 22.23 54.45
C ALA A 359 -4.53 22.43 55.53
N LYS A 360 -4.34 21.48 56.45
CA LYS A 360 -3.26 21.52 57.47
C LYS A 360 -1.86 21.46 56.85
N VAL A 361 -1.65 20.60 55.85
CA VAL A 361 -0.37 20.47 55.15
C VAL A 361 -0.07 21.73 54.33
N ARG A 362 -1.06 22.27 53.61
CA ARG A 362 -0.89 23.55 52.88
C ARG A 362 -0.59 24.72 53.79
N LYS A 363 -1.21 24.78 54.97
CA LYS A 363 -0.91 25.78 56.01
C LYS A 363 0.56 25.73 56.47
N ARG A 364 1.21 24.56 56.47
CA ARG A 364 2.65 24.44 56.80
C ARG A 364 3.57 24.86 55.66
N ILE A 365 3.13 24.74 54.41
CA ILE A 365 4.00 24.91 53.23
C ILE A 365 3.80 26.26 52.56
N ARG A 366 2.62 26.86 52.68
CA ARG A 366 2.29 28.15 52.05
C ARG A 366 1.83 29.16 53.10
N PRO A 367 2.35 30.39 53.06
CA PRO A 367 2.04 31.41 54.06
C PRO A 367 0.61 31.93 53.97
N ASN A 368 -0.06 31.77 52.82
CA ASN A 368 -1.41 32.25 52.62
C ASN A 368 -2.38 31.11 52.33
N ILE A 369 -3.37 30.95 53.21
CA ILE A 369 -4.31 29.82 53.23
C ILE A 369 -5.63 30.32 52.63
N ASN A 370 -6.23 29.53 51.73
CA ASN A 370 -7.51 29.88 51.10
C ASN A 370 -8.66 29.82 52.14
N TYR A 371 -9.68 30.67 51.99
CA TYR A 371 -10.83 30.77 52.88
C TYR A 371 -11.55 29.43 53.11
N ASP A 372 -11.66 28.60 52.06
CA ASP A 372 -12.25 27.26 52.15
C ASP A 372 -11.44 26.33 53.08
N ASP A 373 -10.11 26.45 53.05
CA ASP A 373 -9.21 25.69 53.90
C ASP A 373 -9.28 26.19 55.36
N ILE A 374 -9.53 27.49 55.58
CA ILE A 374 -9.75 28.07 56.93
C ILE A 374 -11.07 27.57 57.53
N LYS A 375 -12.16 27.61 56.75
CA LYS A 375 -13.49 27.13 57.16
C LYS A 375 -13.47 25.64 57.52
N LEU A 376 -12.67 24.84 56.82
CA LEU A 376 -12.46 23.43 57.14
C LEU A 376 -11.73 23.23 58.48
N LEU A 377 -10.77 24.07 58.84
CA LEU A 377 -9.89 23.87 60.01
C LEU A 377 -10.50 24.26 61.35
N TYR A 378 -11.34 25.31 61.38
CA TYR A 378 -11.76 25.95 62.64
C TYR A 378 -13.28 25.87 62.91
N GLY A 379 -14.07 25.17 62.09
CA GLY A 379 -15.48 24.90 62.37
C GLY A 379 -15.67 23.73 63.36
N SER A 380 -15.96 24.05 64.62
CA SER A 380 -16.32 23.16 65.75
C SER A 380 -17.79 22.71 65.73
N GLU A 381 -18.07 21.49 66.18
CA GLU A 381 -19.29 21.13 66.93
C GLU A 381 -18.87 20.21 68.10
N GLU A 382 -18.98 20.72 69.32
CA GLU A 382 -18.67 20.08 70.60
C GLU A 382 -19.79 19.10 71.03
N SER A 383 -19.44 17.85 71.36
CA SER A 383 -20.20 17.06 72.34
C SER A 383 -19.37 15.92 72.94
N LEU A 384 -19.17 16.00 74.26
CA LEU A 384 -19.25 14.93 75.28
C LEU A 384 -18.29 15.22 76.44
N ASN A 385 -18.76 16.04 77.38
CA ASN A 385 -18.28 16.08 78.75
C ASN A 385 -18.65 14.76 79.44
N SER A 386 -17.67 14.04 79.98
CA SER A 386 -17.89 13.19 81.15
C SER A 386 -17.29 13.91 82.36
N SER A 387 -18.14 14.44 83.22
CA SER A 387 -17.79 15.02 84.51
C SER A 387 -18.26 14.06 85.61
N THR A 388 -17.36 13.50 86.41
CA THR A 388 -17.56 13.13 87.85
C THR A 388 -16.20 12.67 88.39
N ASP A 389 -15.48 13.57 89.09
CA ASP A 389 -15.41 13.70 90.57
C ASP A 389 -14.24 12.84 91.12
N SER A 390 -13.11 13.47 91.43
CA SER A 390 -12.75 14.17 92.68
C SER A 390 -12.01 13.23 93.63
N TYR A 391 -10.72 13.49 93.85
CA TYR A 391 -10.09 13.44 95.17
C TYR A 391 -8.85 14.34 95.13
N ASP A 392 -8.99 15.51 95.74
CA ASP A 392 -7.90 16.41 96.12
C ASP A 392 -7.14 15.81 97.31
N TYR A 393 -5.82 15.86 97.25
CA TYR A 393 -4.98 16.20 98.40
C TYR A 393 -3.75 16.96 97.90
N ASN A 394 -3.74 18.26 98.15
CA ASN A 394 -2.59 19.15 98.00
C ASN A 394 -1.43 18.71 98.90
N ASN A 395 -0.20 18.92 98.44
CA ASN A 395 0.84 19.58 99.21
C ASN A 395 1.98 20.04 98.28
N ASP A 396 2.21 21.35 98.30
CA ASP A 396 3.42 22.03 97.85
C ASP A 396 4.68 21.42 98.48
N TYR A 397 5.74 21.25 97.69
CA TYR A 397 7.10 21.65 98.06
C TYR A 397 7.87 22.03 96.79
N ASP A 398 8.29 23.29 96.76
CA ASP A 398 9.24 23.87 95.83
C ASP A 398 10.65 23.69 96.42
N TYR A 399 11.59 23.10 95.68
CA TYR A 399 13.04 23.26 95.90
C TYR A 399 13.85 22.82 94.67
N ASP A 400 14.62 23.77 94.14
CA ASP A 400 15.73 23.63 93.20
C ASP A 400 16.79 22.60 93.68
N ASP A 401 17.45 21.88 92.76
CA ASP A 401 18.85 22.15 92.40
C ASP A 401 19.41 21.07 91.44
N SER A 402 20.31 21.58 90.61
CA SER A 402 21.16 21.01 89.59
C SER A 402 22.07 19.83 89.99
N ASN A 403 22.27 18.91 89.02
CA ASN A 403 23.58 18.35 88.60
C ASN A 403 23.34 17.25 87.56
N SER A 404 23.69 17.44 86.29
CA SER A 404 25.03 17.28 85.68
C SER A 404 25.31 15.85 85.20
N ASN A 405 25.57 15.79 83.89
CA ASN A 405 26.44 14.87 83.16
C ASN A 405 26.06 13.39 83.04
N SER A 406 25.75 13.00 81.80
CA SER A 406 26.67 12.19 80.99
C SER A 406 26.11 12.11 79.57
N SER A 407 26.63 12.89 78.62
CA SER A 407 27.45 12.36 77.51
C SER A 407 27.21 10.88 77.19
N TYR A 408 26.76 10.57 75.97
CA TYR A 408 27.67 10.01 74.97
C TYR A 408 27.10 10.20 73.58
N ASN A 409 28.06 10.42 72.69
CA ASN A 409 27.99 10.91 71.34
C ASN A 409 27.98 9.73 70.36
N PHE A 410 27.66 10.03 69.09
CA PHE A 410 28.16 9.35 67.89
C PHE A 410 27.62 7.92 67.62
N SER A 411 27.42 7.44 66.39
CA SER A 411 27.61 8.01 65.05
C SER A 411 27.26 6.93 64.02
N TYR A 412 26.69 7.39 62.91
CA TYR A 412 26.98 7.06 61.51
C TYR A 412 27.14 5.63 60.97
N SER A 413 26.79 5.62 59.68
CA SER A 413 27.24 4.77 58.57
C SER A 413 26.46 3.48 58.41
N SER A 414 25.60 3.38 57.40
CA SER A 414 25.90 3.28 55.97
C SER A 414 26.80 2.09 55.67
N SER A 415 26.32 1.15 54.85
CA SER A 415 26.70 1.15 53.44
C SER A 415 26.39 -0.17 52.72
N LEU A 416 26.22 -0.01 51.41
CA LEU A 416 26.55 -0.93 50.30
C LEU A 416 25.63 -2.17 50.14
N ASP A 417 24.84 -2.20 49.06
CA ASP A 417 25.19 -2.61 47.67
C ASP A 417 25.04 -4.15 47.56
N TYR A 418 24.32 -4.73 46.61
CA TYR A 418 24.24 -4.51 45.17
C TYR A 418 22.83 -4.88 44.65
#